data_AF-A0A409XFB6-F1
#
_entry.id   AF-A0A409XFB6-F1
#
_cell.length_a   1.000
_cell.length_b   1.000
_cell.length_c   1.000
_cell.angle_alpha   90.00
_cell.angle_beta   90.00
_cell.angle_gamma   90.00
#
_symmetry.space_group_name_H-M   'P 1'
#
loop_
_entity.id
_entity.type
_entity.pdbx_description
1 polymer ?
#
loop_
_entity_poly.entity_id
_entity_poly.type
_entity_poly.pdbx_seq_one_letter_code
_entity_poly.pdbx_strand_id
1 'polypeptide(L)'
;MFRQITGTQSWYILEMGKISDQAYALIATQFFRCEEDIWDAVQNAIDSLVYSGEMFDLIADLKLGRKIYSMANMPSSIWEVVKRKSGAVWDMFDGVKGEG
;
A
#
# COMPACT_ATOMS: atom_id res chain seq x y z
N MET A 1 3.66 -10.53 -11.71
CA MET A 1 4.85 -9.83 -11.19
C MET A 1 4.61 -9.23 -9.82
N PHE A 2 3.82 -8.15 -9.66
CA PHE A 2 3.59 -7.52 -8.35
C PHE A 2 3.14 -8.49 -7.25
N ARG A 3 2.15 -9.35 -7.52
CA ARG A 3 1.71 -10.40 -6.56
C ARG A 3 2.83 -11.35 -6.10
N GLN A 4 3.84 -11.58 -6.94
CA GLN A 4 4.99 -12.42 -6.58
C GLN A 4 5.99 -11.62 -5.74
N ILE A 5 6.19 -10.34 -6.08
CA ILE A 5 7.01 -9.39 -5.31
C ILE A 5 6.50 -9.28 -3.87
N THR A 6 5.20 -9.07 -3.67
CA THR A 6 4.59 -8.93 -2.34
C THR A 6 4.67 -10.20 -1.49
N GLY A 7 4.95 -11.35 -2.10
CA GLY A 7 5.12 -12.63 -1.40
C GLY A 7 6.54 -12.88 -0.88
N THR A 8 7.49 -11.99 -1.15
CA THR A 8 8.90 -12.19 -0.76
C THR A 8 9.19 -11.76 0.67
N GLN A 9 10.20 -12.38 1.28
CA GLN A 9 10.67 -11.97 2.60
C GLN A 9 11.21 -10.54 2.61
N SER A 10 11.87 -10.12 1.53
CA SER A 10 12.38 -8.75 1.38
C SER A 10 11.24 -7.74 1.38
N TRP A 11 10.13 -8.04 0.70
CA TRP A 11 8.93 -7.20 0.74
C TRP A 11 8.31 -7.13 2.13
N TYR A 12 8.23 -8.24 2.85
CA TYR A 12 7.76 -8.23 4.25
C TYR A 12 8.64 -7.35 5.15
N ILE A 13 9.97 -7.40 4.99
CA ILE A 13 10.91 -6.57 5.77
C ILE A 13 10.75 -5.09 5.41
N LEU A 14 10.46 -4.78 4.14
CA LEU A 14 10.12 -3.45 3.66
C LEU A 14 8.81 -2.93 4.28
N GLU A 15 7.74 -3.73 4.30
CA GLU A 15 6.46 -3.39 4.95
C GLU A 15 6.61 -3.13 6.46
N MET A 16 7.57 -3.80 7.10
CA MET A 16 7.90 -3.59 8.51
C MET A 16 8.79 -2.35 8.76
N GLY A 17 9.15 -1.59 7.72
CA GLY A 17 10.01 -0.40 7.82
C GLY A 17 11.46 -0.70 8.20
N LYS A 18 11.91 -1.96 8.05
CA LYS A 18 13.26 -2.39 8.45
C LYS A 18 14.31 -2.17 7.37
N ILE A 19 13.88 -2.00 6.13
CA ILE A 19 14.68 -1.63 4.95
C ILE A 19 13.83 -0.67 4.11
N SER A 20 14.43 0.33 3.45
CA SER A 20 13.74 1.18 2.47
C SER A 20 14.11 0.74 1.06
N ASP A 21 15.01 1.44 0.39
CA ASP A 21 15.23 1.32 -1.05
C ASP A 21 16.03 0.05 -1.39
N GLN A 22 16.83 -0.45 -0.45
CA GLN A 22 17.59 -1.71 -0.60
C GLN A 22 16.68 -2.93 -0.82
N ALA A 23 15.39 -2.84 -0.46
CA ALA A 23 14.43 -3.92 -0.71
C ALA A 23 14.28 -4.22 -2.20
N TYR A 24 14.25 -3.19 -3.05
CA TYR A 24 14.05 -3.35 -4.48
C TYR A 24 15.22 -4.09 -5.12
N ALA A 25 16.46 -3.71 -4.79
CA ALA A 25 17.66 -4.43 -5.23
C ALA A 25 17.70 -5.90 -4.76
N LEU A 26 17.29 -6.16 -3.52
CA LEU A 26 17.22 -7.53 -2.98
C LEU A 26 16.16 -8.38 -3.68
N ILE A 27 15.00 -7.80 -3.97
CA ILE A 27 13.91 -8.45 -4.72
C ILE A 27 14.37 -8.69 -6.17
N ALA A 28 14.99 -7.71 -6.81
CA ALA A 28 15.52 -7.83 -8.17
C ALA A 28 16.50 -9.00 -8.29
N THR A 29 17.42 -9.12 -7.32
CA THR A 29 18.36 -10.25 -7.21
C THR A 29 17.63 -11.59 -7.08
N GLN A 30 16.58 -11.68 -6.25
CA GLN A 30 15.80 -12.91 -6.07
C GLN A 30 15.07 -13.37 -7.35
N PHE A 31 14.63 -12.41 -8.17
CA PHE A 31 13.91 -12.70 -9.41
C PHE A 31 14.80 -12.76 -10.66
N PHE A 32 16.13 -12.58 -10.52
CA PHE A 32 17.05 -12.43 -11.65
C PHE A 32 16.56 -11.37 -12.65
N ARG A 33 16.22 -10.20 -12.11
CA ARG A 33 15.71 -9.02 -12.83
C ARG A 33 16.52 -7.80 -12.46
N CYS A 34 16.41 -6.74 -13.26
CA CYS A 34 16.94 -5.44 -12.87
C CYS A 34 16.00 -4.76 -11.88
N GLU A 35 16.52 -3.78 -11.15
CA GLU A 35 15.75 -3.06 -10.13
C GLU A 35 14.61 -2.23 -10.76
N GLU A 36 14.85 -1.71 -11.96
CA GLU A 36 13.88 -0.94 -12.73
C GLU A 36 12.62 -1.77 -13.05
N ASP A 37 12.77 -3.05 -13.39
CA ASP A 37 11.62 -3.94 -13.63
C ASP A 37 10.75 -4.13 -12.37
N ILE A 38 11.39 -4.20 -11.20
CA ILE A 38 10.68 -4.31 -9.92
C ILE A 38 9.98 -3.00 -9.61
N TRP A 39 10.67 -1.88 -9.79
CA TRP A 39 10.12 -0.54 -9.60
C TRP A 39 8.90 -0.32 -10.49
N ASP A 40 9.02 -0.60 -11.79
CA ASP A 40 7.92 -0.47 -12.76
C ASP A 40 6.75 -1.37 -12.40
N ALA A 41 6.99 -2.60 -11.95
CA ALA A 41 5.92 -3.49 -11.53
C ALA A 41 5.14 -2.96 -10.30
N VAL A 42 5.85 -2.32 -9.36
CA VAL A 42 5.24 -1.68 -8.17
C VAL A 42 4.51 -0.40 -8.57
N GLN A 43 5.13 0.45 -9.38
CA GLN A 43 4.54 1.71 -9.84
C GLN A 43 3.28 1.45 -10.68
N ASN A 44 3.29 0.48 -11.58
CA ASN A 44 2.09 0.08 -12.33
C ASN A 44 0.96 -0.41 -11.42
N ALA A 45 1.28 -1.15 -10.36
CA ALA A 45 0.28 -1.58 -9.38
C ALA A 45 -0.31 -0.37 -8.64
N ILE A 46 0.53 0.57 -8.20
CA ILE A 46 0.10 1.82 -7.58
C ILE A 46 -0.78 2.64 -8.53
N ASP A 47 -0.39 2.78 -9.79
CA ASP A 47 -1.12 3.56 -10.79
C ASP A 47 -2.47 2.92 -11.13
N SER A 48 -2.56 1.59 -11.06
CA SER A 48 -3.81 0.84 -11.21
C SER A 48 -4.77 0.91 -10.02
N LEU A 49 -4.37 1.50 -8.89
CA LEU A 49 -5.25 1.63 -7.72
C LEU A 49 -6.48 2.49 -8.08
N VAL A 50 -7.64 1.89 -7.88
CA VAL A 50 -8.98 2.50 -8.00
C VAL A 50 -9.70 2.27 -6.68
N TYR A 51 -10.36 3.29 -6.15
CA TYR A 51 -11.17 3.14 -4.95
C TYR A 51 -12.46 2.38 -5.27
N SER A 52 -12.93 1.54 -4.33
CA SER A 52 -14.22 0.84 -4.46
C SER A 52 -15.32 1.65 -3.78
N GLY A 53 -16.15 2.34 -4.57
CA GLY A 53 -17.25 3.16 -4.05
C GLY A 53 -18.20 2.38 -3.13
N GLU A 54 -18.63 1.18 -3.55
CA GLU A 54 -19.52 0.30 -2.79
C GLU A 54 -18.95 -0.04 -1.40
N MET A 55 -17.64 -0.30 -1.30
CA MET A 55 -17.00 -0.60 -0.02
C MET A 55 -17.00 0.64 0.88
N PHE A 56 -16.78 1.82 0.32
CA PHE A 56 -16.77 3.07 1.08
C PHE A 56 -18.18 3.47 1.55
N ASP A 57 -19.20 3.22 0.75
CA ASP A 57 -20.60 3.40 1.15
C ASP A 57 -20.95 2.48 2.33
N LEU A 58 -20.56 1.20 2.25
CA LEU A 58 -20.72 0.25 3.36
C LEU A 58 -19.99 0.70 4.63
N ILE A 59 -18.76 1.20 4.50
CA ILE A 59 -17.99 1.73 5.64
C ILE A 59 -18.71 2.94 6.26
N ALA A 60 -19.24 3.85 5.43
CA ALA A 60 -19.98 5.02 5.90
C ALA A 60 -21.23 4.63 6.69
N ASP A 61 -22.00 3.66 6.19
CA ASP A 61 -23.18 3.12 6.88
C ASP A 61 -22.82 2.49 8.24
N LEU A 62 -21.69 1.77 8.28
CA LEU A 62 -21.20 1.12 9.50
C LEU A 62 -20.64 2.09 10.55
N LYS A 63 -20.28 3.32 10.15
CA LYS A 63 -19.65 4.34 11.02
C LYS A 63 -20.61 4.88 12.08
N LEU A 64 -21.92 4.83 11.88
CA LEU A 64 -22.89 5.40 12.82
C LEU A 64 -22.68 4.88 14.25
N GLY A 65 -22.20 5.76 15.14
CA GLY A 65 -21.89 5.44 16.54
C GLY A 65 -20.59 4.64 16.76
N ARG A 66 -19.72 4.52 15.76
CA ARG A 66 -18.47 3.74 15.81
C ARG A 66 -17.28 4.54 15.28
N LYS A 67 -16.09 4.17 15.75
CA LYS A 67 -14.84 4.63 15.14
C LYS A 67 -14.39 3.65 14.08
N ILE A 68 -13.90 4.15 12.96
CA ILE A 68 -13.37 3.37 11.86
C ILE A 68 -11.91 3.73 11.66
N TYR A 69 -11.06 2.71 11.60
CA TYR A 69 -9.63 2.86 11.42
C TYR A 69 -9.19 2.14 10.15
N SER A 70 -8.34 2.77 9.35
CA SER A 70 -7.68 2.13 8.22
C SER A 70 -6.34 1.54 8.69
N MET A 71 -6.08 0.29 8.33
CA MET A 71 -4.86 -0.43 8.69
C MET A 71 -4.38 -1.27 7.51
N ALA A 72 -3.14 -1.05 7.09
CA ALA A 72 -2.50 -1.84 6.05
C ALA A 72 -0.99 -1.89 6.30
N ASN A 73 -0.39 -3.05 6.03
CA ASN A 73 1.06 -3.17 5.99
C ASN A 73 1.52 -2.71 4.61
N MET A 74 1.95 -1.47 4.49
CA MET A 74 2.53 -0.95 3.26
C MET A 74 3.52 0.17 3.58
N PRO A 75 4.54 0.37 2.72
CA PRO A 75 5.50 1.48 2.86
C PRO A 75 4.81 2.85 2.94
N SER A 76 5.39 3.78 3.70
CA SER A 76 4.87 5.15 3.85
C SER A 76 4.71 5.87 2.51
N SER A 77 5.60 5.62 1.53
CA SER A 77 5.49 6.17 0.18
C SER A 77 4.21 5.71 -0.55
N ILE A 78 3.74 4.49 -0.29
CA ILE A 78 2.50 3.96 -0.87
C ILE A 78 1.28 4.53 -0.13
N TRP A 79 1.35 4.70 1.20
CA TRP A 79 0.31 5.37 1.99
C TRP A 79 -0.02 6.76 1.45
N GLU A 80 0.99 7.57 1.14
CA GLU A 80 0.81 8.91 0.57
C GLU A 80 0.06 8.87 -0.77
N VAL A 81 0.34 7.88 -1.62
CA VAL A 81 -0.36 7.74 -2.89
C VAL A 81 -1.81 7.31 -2.69
N VAL A 82 -2.08 6.35 -1.80
CA VAL A 82 -3.44 5.89 -1.49
C VAL A 82 -4.28 7.04 -0.93
N LYS A 83 -3.74 7.83 -0.01
CA LYS A 83 -4.39 9.01 0.57
C LYS A 83 -4.74 10.02 -0.51
N ARG A 84 -3.78 10.39 -1.36
CA ARG A 84 -3.99 11.32 -2.48
C ARG A 84 -5.04 10.82 -3.47
N LYS A 85 -5.03 9.53 -3.79
CA LYS A 85 -5.99 8.91 -4.73
C LYS A 85 -7.40 8.76 -4.16
N SER A 86 -7.53 8.58 -2.85
CA SER A 86 -8.82 8.44 -2.17
C SER A 86 -9.53 9.79 -1.95
N GLY A 87 -8.78 10.90 -1.97
CA GLY A 87 -9.34 12.25 -1.86
C GLY A 87 -10.17 12.43 -0.58
N ALA A 88 -11.31 13.13 -0.70
CA ALA A 88 -12.20 13.43 0.43
C ALA A 88 -12.79 12.19 1.12
N VAL A 89 -12.83 11.04 0.43
CA VAL A 89 -13.32 9.78 1.00
C VAL A 89 -12.39 9.29 2.12
N TRP A 90 -11.12 9.70 2.11
CA TRP A 90 -10.14 9.36 3.16
C TRP A 90 -10.53 9.92 4.54
N ASP A 91 -11.25 11.03 4.58
CA ASP A 91 -11.60 11.75 5.82
C ASP A 91 -12.61 10.98 6.68
N MET A 92 -13.17 9.86 6.18
CA MET A 92 -14.07 9.02 6.98
C MET A 92 -13.36 8.21 8.06
N PHE A 93 -12.04 8.02 7.96
CA PHE A 93 -11.28 7.26 8.94
C PHE A 93 -10.91 8.14 10.15
N ASP A 94 -11.20 7.66 11.35
CA ASP A 94 -10.85 8.33 12.62
C ASP A 94 -9.36 8.15 12.98
N GLY A 95 -8.66 7.33 12.21
CA GLY A 95 -7.21 7.16 12.30
C GLY A 95 -6.70 6.16 11.28
N VAL A 96 -5.43 6.32 10.91
CA VAL A 96 -4.73 5.46 9.96
C VAL A 96 -3.50 4.88 10.65
N LYS A 97 -3.43 3.55 10.77
CA LYS A 97 -2.27 2.88 11.35
C LYS A 97 -1.28 2.56 10.22
N GLY A 98 -0.24 3.38 10.11
CA GLY A 98 0.76 3.35 9.03
C GLY A 98 1.43 4.71 8.74
N GLU A 99 0.89 5.82 9.28
CA GLU A 99 1.46 7.18 9.18
C GLU A 99 2.50 7.50 10.29
N GLY A 100 3.20 6.50 10.82
CA GLY A 100 4.18 6.65 11.89
C GLY A 100 5.62 6.73 11.39
#